data_AF-A0A417CGM5-F1
#
_entry.id   AF-A0A417CGM5-F1
#
_cell.length_a   1.000
_cell.length_b   1.000
_cell.length_c   1.000
_cell.angle_alpha   90.00
_cell.angle_beta   90.00
_cell.angle_gamma   90.00
#
_symmetry.space_group_name_H-M   'P 1'
#
loop_
_entity.id
_entity.type
_entity.pdbx_description
1 polymer ?
#
loop_
_entity_poly.entity_id
_entity_poly.type
_entity_poly.pdbx_seq_one_letter_code
_entity_poly.pdbx_strand_id
1 'polypeptide(L)'
;MIKNREVTEADLLEYVTDNNIDVAVAAAESDLATEPILDIAAHDKDRAVRRAAACNKNTGIHTLQYLSKDRNEEIAALARQRLEGDRE
;
A
#
# COMPACT_ATOMS: atom_id res chain seq x y z
N MET A 1 25.85 -1.01 22.54
CA MET A 1 26.23 -1.41 21.18
C MET A 1 24.97 -1.43 20.35
N ILE A 2 24.88 -0.45 19.45
CA ILE A 2 23.69 -0.13 18.67
C ILE A 2 23.55 -1.27 17.65
N LYS A 3 22.51 -2.09 17.77
CA LYS A 3 22.23 -3.12 16.77
C LYS A 3 22.05 -2.38 15.45
N ASN A 4 22.87 -2.72 14.45
CA ASN A 4 22.55 -2.51 13.04
C ASN A 4 21.24 -3.26 12.75
N ARG A 5 20.11 -2.64 13.11
CA ARG A 5 18.83 -2.98 12.54
C ARG A 5 18.91 -2.38 11.15
N GLU A 6 18.96 -3.22 10.13
CA GLU A 6 18.79 -2.78 8.75
C GLU A 6 17.49 -1.97 8.75
N VAL A 7 17.61 -0.65 8.56
CA VAL A 7 16.44 0.22 8.41
C VAL A 7 15.81 -0.25 7.12
N THR A 8 14.75 -1.04 7.25
CA THR A 8 14.04 -1.56 6.09
C THR A 8 13.27 -0.41 5.44
N GLU A 9 13.03 -0.50 4.13
CA GLU A 9 12.19 0.48 3.42
C GLU A 9 10.81 0.62 4.09
N ALA A 10 10.36 -0.44 4.76
CA ALA A 10 9.19 -0.47 5.65
C ALA A 10 9.29 0.47 6.86
N ASP A 11 10.41 0.45 7.60
CA ASP A 11 10.64 1.37 8.74
C ASP A 11 10.73 2.84 8.25
N LEU A 12 11.20 3.09 7.01
CA LEU A 12 11.22 4.44 6.41
C LEU A 12 9.83 4.91 6.03
N LEU A 13 8.99 4.03 5.48
CA LEU A 13 7.60 4.36 5.18
C LEU A 13 6.79 4.61 6.45
N GLU A 14 6.94 3.77 7.48
CA GLU A 14 6.28 3.96 8.77
C GLU A 14 6.64 5.33 9.39
N TYR A 15 7.92 5.71 9.31
CA TYR A 15 8.40 7.01 9.80
C TYR A 15 7.88 8.21 8.99
N VAL A 16 7.64 8.04 7.68
CA VAL A 16 7.15 9.09 6.78
C VAL A 16 5.62 9.22 6.80
N THR A 17 4.90 8.11 7.01
CA THR A 17 3.43 8.10 7.12
C THR A 17 2.89 8.91 8.30
N ASP A 18 3.69 9.12 9.36
CA ASP A 18 3.26 9.96 10.48
C ASP A 18 3.43 11.47 10.24
N ASN A 19 4.12 11.91 9.18
CA ASN A 19 4.40 13.33 8.96
C ASN A 19 4.02 13.90 7.58
N ASN A 20 3.85 13.07 6.52
CA ASN A 20 3.43 13.59 5.22
C ASN A 20 2.66 12.56 4.36
N ILE A 21 1.34 12.75 4.28
CA ILE A 21 0.42 11.91 3.48
C ILE A 21 0.78 11.96 1.99
N ASP A 22 1.20 13.10 1.46
CA ASP A 22 1.51 13.25 0.03
C ASP A 22 2.71 12.38 -0.38
N VAL A 23 3.70 12.23 0.50
CA VAL A 23 4.87 11.38 0.25
C VAL A 23 4.48 9.91 0.31
N ALA A 24 3.62 9.52 1.25
CA ALA A 24 3.12 8.15 1.36
C ALA A 24 2.28 7.76 0.13
N VAL A 25 1.41 8.67 -0.35
CA VAL A 25 0.65 8.48 -1.59
C VAL A 25 1.59 8.35 -2.78
N ALA A 26 2.55 9.26 -2.95
CA ALA A 26 3.49 9.21 -4.06
C ALA A 26 4.34 7.93 -4.07
N ALA A 27 4.75 7.46 -2.87
CA ALA A 27 5.46 6.19 -2.73
C ALA A 27 4.58 5.00 -3.14
N ALA A 28 3.33 4.99 -2.70
CA ALA A 28 2.37 3.93 -3.03
C ALA A 28 1.91 3.98 -4.50
N GLU A 29 1.89 5.13 -5.16
CA GLU A 29 1.59 5.27 -6.59
C GLU A 29 2.80 4.99 -7.50
N SER A 30 4.01 4.94 -6.94
CA SER A 30 5.22 4.77 -7.72
C SER A 30 5.29 3.41 -8.41
N ASP A 31 5.70 3.38 -9.68
CA ASP A 31 6.07 2.14 -10.38
C ASP A 31 7.25 1.40 -9.74
N LEU A 32 8.00 2.06 -8.87
CA LEU A 32 9.09 1.48 -8.09
C LEU A 32 8.61 0.90 -6.76
N ALA A 33 7.33 1.06 -6.41
CA ALA A 33 6.77 0.52 -5.20
C ALA A 33 6.85 -1.02 -5.24
N THR A 34 7.45 -1.57 -4.19
CA THR A 34 7.59 -3.02 -4.00
C THR A 34 6.41 -3.56 -3.21
N GLU A 35 6.19 -4.88 -3.25
CA GLU A 35 5.15 -5.55 -2.46
C GLU A 35 5.09 -5.12 -0.98
N PRO A 36 6.20 -5.06 -0.21
CA PRO A 36 6.13 -4.63 1.19
C PRO A 36 5.73 -3.16 1.36
N ILE A 37 6.10 -2.28 0.43
CA ILE A 37 5.69 -0.86 0.44
C ILE A 37 4.16 -0.77 0.27
N LEU A 38 3.63 -1.52 -0.69
CA LEU A 38 2.22 -1.54 -1.01
C LEU A 38 1.40 -2.21 0.10
N ASP A 39 1.96 -3.23 0.76
CA ASP A 39 1.33 -3.88 1.91
C ASP A 39 1.19 -2.92 3.09
N ILE A 40 2.23 -2.12 3.39
CA ILE A 40 2.16 -1.08 4.43
C ILE A 40 1.15 -0.01 4.05
N ALA A 41 1.21 0.48 2.82
CA ALA A 41 0.27 1.48 2.32
C ALA A 41 -1.19 0.99 2.36
N ALA A 42 -1.44 -0.31 2.16
CA ALA A 42 -2.75 -0.92 2.28
C ALA A 42 -3.28 -0.98 3.73
N HIS A 43 -2.39 -0.97 4.72
CA HIS A 43 -2.74 -0.94 6.15
C HIS A 43 -2.74 0.48 6.74
N ASP A 44 -2.48 1.51 5.93
CA ASP A 44 -2.42 2.89 6.38
C ASP A 44 -3.78 3.38 6.92
N LYS A 45 -3.76 4.31 7.89
CA LYS A 45 -4.96 4.95 8.44
C LYS A 45 -5.65 5.86 7.42
N ASP A 46 -4.88 6.46 6.51
CA ASP A 46 -5.35 7.40 5.51
C ASP A 46 -5.92 6.68 4.28
N ARG A 47 -7.10 7.14 3.85
CA ARG A 47 -7.81 6.58 2.70
C ARG A 47 -7.06 6.80 1.39
N ALA A 48 -6.38 7.94 1.23
CA ALA A 48 -5.66 8.27 0.00
C ALA A 48 -4.48 7.30 -0.20
N VAL A 49 -3.76 6.98 0.87
CA VAL A 49 -2.63 6.02 0.84
C VAL A 49 -3.13 4.62 0.50
N ARG A 50 -4.20 4.15 1.17
CA ARG A 50 -4.79 2.83 0.84
C ARG A 50 -5.32 2.76 -0.59
N ARG A 51 -5.90 3.85 -1.09
CA ARG A 51 -6.36 3.93 -2.48
C ARG A 51 -5.19 3.88 -3.47
N ALA A 52 -4.09 4.57 -3.19
CA ALA A 52 -2.88 4.51 -4.01
C ALA A 52 -2.35 3.07 -4.09
N ALA A 53 -2.29 2.37 -2.96
CA ALA A 53 -1.94 0.95 -2.93
C ALA A 53 -2.90 0.11 -3.78
N ALA A 54 -4.22 0.31 -3.69
CA ALA A 54 -5.18 -0.41 -4.53
C ALA A 54 -5.04 -0.07 -6.03
N CYS A 55 -4.62 1.15 -6.38
CA CYS A 55 -4.42 1.62 -7.75
C CYS A 55 -3.06 1.22 -8.34
N ASN A 56 -2.09 0.77 -7.55
CA ASN A 56 -0.79 0.41 -8.11
C ASN A 56 -0.86 -0.97 -8.79
N LYS A 57 -0.25 -1.11 -9.98
CA LYS A 57 -0.22 -2.37 -10.74
C LYS A 57 0.72 -3.42 -10.12
N ASN A 58 1.69 -2.99 -9.31
CA ASN A 58 2.61 -3.87 -8.60
C ASN A 58 1.97 -4.45 -7.32
N THR A 59 0.74 -4.05 -7.01
CA THR A 59 0.05 -4.52 -5.79
C THR A 59 -0.31 -5.97 -5.94
N GLY A 60 0.31 -6.80 -5.10
CA GLY A 60 0.11 -8.23 -5.11
C GLY A 60 -1.33 -8.64 -4.76
N ILE A 61 -1.69 -9.85 -5.19
CA ILE A 61 -3.01 -10.47 -4.98
C ILE A 61 -3.37 -10.56 -3.48
N HIS A 62 -2.39 -10.81 -2.61
CA HIS A 62 -2.63 -10.86 -1.15
C HIS A 62 -3.05 -9.50 -0.59
N THR A 63 -2.34 -8.44 -0.96
CA THR A 63 -2.65 -7.07 -0.54
C THR A 63 -3.98 -6.59 -1.14
N LEU A 64 -4.27 -6.92 -2.40
CA LEU A 64 -5.57 -6.66 -3.03
C LEU A 64 -6.71 -7.42 -2.32
N GLN A 65 -6.51 -8.69 -1.90
CA GLN A 65 -7.50 -9.43 -1.11
C GLN A 65 -7.78 -8.77 0.23
N TYR A 66 -6.76 -8.20 0.87
CA TYR A 66 -6.96 -7.41 2.09
C TYR A 66 -7.78 -6.15 1.80
N LEU A 67 -7.39 -5.37 0.79
CA LEU A 67 -8.08 -4.15 0.37
C LEU A 67 -9.52 -4.40 -0.13
N SER A 68 -9.84 -5.60 -0.63
CA SER A 68 -11.20 -5.99 -1.03
C SER A 68 -12.22 -5.99 0.13
N LYS A 69 -11.71 -5.96 1.36
CA LYS A 69 -12.45 -5.89 2.62
C LYS A 69 -12.24 -4.55 3.32
N ASP A 70 -11.70 -3.53 2.63
CA ASP A 70 -11.52 -2.20 3.19
C ASP A 70 -12.85 -1.63 3.69
N ARG A 71 -12.76 -0.79 4.70
CA ARG A 71 -13.91 -0.08 5.29
C ARG A 71 -14.52 0.91 4.30
N ASN A 72 -13.72 1.36 3.33
CA ASN A 72 -14.15 2.22 2.26
C ASN A 72 -14.61 1.41 1.05
N GLU A 73 -15.90 1.52 0.72
CA GLU A 73 -16.50 0.73 -0.37
C GLU A 73 -15.82 0.98 -1.72
N GLU A 74 -15.37 2.22 -2.02
CA GLU A 74 -14.70 2.50 -3.30
C GLU A 74 -13.35 1.76 -3.40
N ILE A 75 -12.58 1.72 -2.32
CA ILE A 75 -11.30 0.99 -2.27
C ILE A 75 -11.57 -0.51 -2.38
N ALA A 76 -12.58 -1.01 -1.67
CA ALA A 76 -12.97 -2.41 -1.71
C ALA A 76 -13.41 -2.85 -3.11
N ALA A 77 -14.25 -2.05 -3.79
CA ALA A 77 -14.69 -2.35 -5.15
C ALA A 77 -13.52 -2.33 -6.14
N LEU A 78 -12.61 -1.35 -6.03
CA LEU A 78 -11.42 -1.27 -6.88
C LEU A 78 -10.52 -2.50 -6.71
N ALA A 79 -10.25 -2.90 -5.48
CA ALA A 79 -9.44 -4.08 -5.21
C ALA A 79 -10.08 -5.37 -5.71
N ARG A 80 -11.41 -5.51 -5.59
CA ARG A 80 -12.16 -6.64 -6.19
C ARG A 80 -12.05 -6.66 -7.70
N GLN A 81 -12.24 -5.51 -8.34
CA GLN A 81 -12.12 -5.39 -9.80
C GLN A 81 -10.71 -5.77 -10.28
N ARG A 82 -9.67 -5.36 -9.56
CA ARG A 82 -8.29 -5.76 -9.85
C ARG A 82 -8.07 -7.27 -9.70
N LEU A 83 -8.58 -7.87 -8.63
CA LEU A 83 -8.51 -9.32 -8.43
C LEU A 83 -9.24 -10.13 -9.52
N GLU A 84 -10.31 -9.56 -10.07
CA GLU A 84 -11.05 -10.16 -11.19
C GLU A 84 -10.29 -10.00 -12.51
N GLY A 85 -9.67 -8.84 -12.75
CA GLY A 85 -8.86 -8.56 -13.94
C GLY A 85 -7.55 -9.37 -14.01
N ASP A 86 -6.93 -9.71 -12.89
CA ASP A 86 -5.73 -10.56 -12.83
C ASP A 86 -6.04 -12.06 -13.03
N ARG A 87 -7.32 -12.44 -13.14
CA ARG A 87 -7.78 -13.83 -13.30
C ARG A 87 -7.98 -14.25 -14.77
N GLU A 88 -7.82 -13.34 -15.72
CA GLU A 88 -7.88 -13.58 -17.18
C GLU A 88 -6.49 -13.71 -17.81
#